data_AF-A0A3R7JYD1-F1
#
_entry.id   AF-A0A3R7JYD1-F1
#
_cell.length_a   1.000
_cell.length_b   1.000
_cell.length_c   1.000
_cell.angle_alpha   90.00
_cell.angle_beta   90.00
_cell.angle_gamma   90.00
#
_symmetry.space_group_name_H-M   'P 1'
#
loop_
_entity.id
_entity.type
_entity.pdbx_description
1 polymer ?
#
loop_
_entity_poly.entity_id
_entity_poly.type
_entity_poly.pdbx_seq_one_letter_code
_entity_poly.pdbx_strand_id
1 'polypeptide(L)'
;MAENGILSGFLPALTEQISESVVEVTGELENALHQQLESTGNKRKQAWQLNTVSKGSGKYMSKVHRAFVKNFDKFELYVRRNIVSVPEALADEVTQIRAEKLKEGKGDGQMPAEEYTALLSKEEKEEHHVDAQLDALRLRLRELTASNQRLEFEQKALDERTQHFQGLVTQVAFLDDVPERTISPWKRTSEHISSLHDAFLQMDSIQAALEEDSRQFKRSKVATRGSFRNLRKRFTARTSEMTFRTTEDLQELHSKLLTM
;
A
#
# COMPACT_ATOMS: atom_id res chain seq x y z
N MET A 1 1.24 -56.97 -7.82
CA MET A 1 1.39 -57.26 -6.39
C MET A 1 0.78 -56.09 -5.65
N ALA A 2 -0.27 -56.34 -4.86
CA ALA A 2 -1.16 -55.30 -4.34
C ALA A 2 -0.41 -54.29 -3.45
N GLU A 3 -0.66 -53.01 -3.70
CA GLU A 3 -0.11 -51.83 -3.02
C GLU A 3 -0.69 -51.64 -1.60
N ASN A 4 -0.78 -52.70 -0.79
CA ASN A 4 -1.39 -52.64 0.54
C ASN A 4 -0.32 -52.49 1.64
N GLY A 5 0.65 -51.60 1.41
CA GLY A 5 1.62 -51.22 2.44
C GLY A 5 1.05 -50.14 3.36
N ILE A 6 1.43 -50.14 4.64
CA ILE A 6 1.05 -49.13 5.65
C ILE A 6 1.32 -47.68 5.17
N LEU A 7 2.29 -47.51 4.26
CA LEU A 7 2.69 -46.22 3.71
C LEU A 7 2.19 -45.93 2.28
N SER A 8 1.34 -46.81 1.71
CA SER A 8 0.86 -46.69 0.33
C SER A 8 0.13 -45.37 0.05
N GLY A 9 -0.58 -44.81 1.04
CA GLY A 9 -1.18 -43.48 0.95
C GLY A 9 -0.28 -42.35 1.42
N PHE A 10 0.63 -42.62 2.37
CA PHE A 10 1.45 -41.58 3.01
C PHE A 10 2.57 -41.05 2.11
N LEU A 11 3.32 -41.94 1.44
CA LEU A 11 4.46 -41.53 0.61
C LEU A 11 4.03 -40.72 -0.63
N PRO A 12 2.96 -41.09 -1.35
CA PRO A 12 2.43 -40.24 -2.42
C PRO A 12 1.94 -38.89 -1.90
N ALA A 13 1.19 -38.85 -0.79
CA ALA A 13 0.71 -37.60 -0.19
C ALA A 13 1.86 -36.69 0.26
N LEU A 14 2.93 -37.25 0.84
CA LEU A 14 4.13 -36.49 1.19
C LEU A 14 4.81 -35.90 -0.06
N THR A 15 4.87 -36.67 -1.15
CA THR A 15 5.44 -36.20 -2.42
C THR A 15 4.65 -35.02 -2.99
N GLU A 16 3.32 -35.11 -2.94
CA GLU A 16 2.41 -34.04 -3.36
C GLU A 16 2.58 -32.78 -2.51
N GLN A 17 2.59 -32.92 -1.18
CA GLN A 17 2.82 -31.81 -0.25
C GLN A 17 4.18 -31.13 -0.47
N ILE A 18 5.23 -31.91 -0.77
CA ILE A 18 6.55 -31.34 -1.07
C ILE A 18 6.53 -30.63 -2.44
N SER A 19 5.79 -31.16 -3.41
CA SER A 19 5.63 -30.49 -4.71
C SER A 19 4.94 -29.14 -4.59
N GLU A 20 3.90 -29.04 -3.76
CA GLU A 20 3.22 -27.79 -3.43
C GLU A 20 4.16 -26.81 -2.73
N SER A 21 4.91 -27.28 -1.73
CA SER A 21 5.91 -26.46 -1.03
C SER A 21 7.00 -25.92 -1.96
N VAL A 22 7.45 -26.71 -2.94
CA VAL A 22 8.41 -26.24 -3.95
C VAL A 22 7.84 -25.09 -4.77
N VAL A 23 6.54 -25.14 -5.12
CA VAL A 23 5.84 -24.06 -5.84
C VAL A 23 5.74 -22.80 -4.96
N GLU A 24 5.36 -22.92 -3.70
CA GLU A 24 5.31 -21.79 -2.77
C GLU A 24 6.68 -21.10 -2.65
N VAL A 25 7.74 -21.88 -2.44
CA VAL A 25 9.12 -21.36 -2.35
C VAL A 25 9.57 -20.73 -3.67
N THR A 26 9.08 -21.19 -4.83
CA THR A 26 9.35 -20.50 -6.11
C THR A 26 8.80 -19.08 -6.12
N GLY A 27 7.56 -18.89 -5.63
CA GLY A 27 6.91 -17.60 -5.56
C GLY A 27 7.58 -16.66 -4.56
N GLU A 28 7.98 -17.19 -3.40
CA GLU A 28 8.75 -16.43 -2.40
C GLU A 28 10.12 -15.99 -2.94
N LEU A 29 10.84 -16.88 -3.63
CA LEU A 29 12.11 -16.57 -4.27
C LEU A 29 11.95 -15.48 -5.34
N GLU A 30 10.92 -15.59 -6.18
CA GLU A 30 10.61 -14.57 -7.20
C GLU A 30 10.32 -13.21 -6.57
N ASN A 31 9.49 -13.18 -5.52
CA ASN A 31 9.16 -11.95 -4.80
C ASN A 31 10.40 -11.34 -4.13
N ALA A 32 11.25 -12.14 -3.50
CA ALA A 32 12.49 -11.67 -2.89
C ALA A 32 13.46 -11.09 -3.94
N LEU A 33 13.60 -11.75 -5.09
CA LEU A 33 14.41 -11.25 -6.20
C LEU A 33 13.81 -9.96 -6.79
N HIS A 34 12.48 -9.85 -6.88
CA HIS A 34 11.81 -8.62 -7.31
C HIS A 34 12.03 -7.45 -6.36
N GLN A 35 12.10 -7.69 -5.05
CA GLN A 35 12.40 -6.65 -4.05
C GLN A 35 13.86 -6.18 -4.10
N GLN A 36 14.80 -7.06 -4.45
CA GLN A 36 16.23 -6.73 -4.57
C GLN A 36 16.59 -6.07 -5.91
N LEU A 37 15.73 -6.12 -6.92
CA LEU A 37 15.96 -5.46 -8.20
C LEU A 37 15.85 -3.95 -8.06
N GLU A 38 16.93 -3.24 -8.38
CA GLU A 38 16.91 -1.78 -8.46
C GLU A 38 15.95 -1.29 -9.56
N SER A 39 15.15 -0.27 -9.25
CA SER A 39 14.25 0.34 -10.22
C SER A 39 15.05 1.03 -11.31
N THR A 40 15.20 0.38 -12.47
CA THR A 40 15.68 1.06 -13.65
C THR A 40 14.58 2.02 -14.10
N GLY A 41 14.79 3.34 -14.04
CA GLY A 41 13.79 4.36 -14.41
C GLY A 41 13.22 4.27 -15.84
N ASN A 42 13.63 3.27 -16.63
CA ASN A 42 13.03 2.88 -17.89
C ASN A 42 12.11 1.65 -17.69
N LYS A 43 10.79 1.87 -17.80
CA LYS A 43 9.75 0.85 -17.67
C LYS A 43 9.97 -0.39 -18.54
N ARG A 44 10.52 -0.22 -19.76
CA ARG A 44 10.77 -1.34 -20.67
C ARG A 44 11.93 -2.22 -20.20
N LYS A 45 12.98 -1.64 -19.62
CA LYS A 45 14.11 -2.37 -19.05
C LYS A 45 13.71 -3.08 -17.75
N GLN A 46 12.92 -2.41 -16.91
CA GLN A 46 12.39 -3.00 -15.68
C GLN A 46 11.49 -4.20 -15.98
N ALA A 47 10.55 -4.09 -16.92
CA ALA A 47 9.70 -5.20 -17.34
C ALA A 47 10.52 -6.38 -17.91
N TRP A 48 11.60 -6.09 -18.65
CA TRP A 48 12.49 -7.13 -19.17
C TRP A 48 13.28 -7.84 -18.04
N GLN A 49 13.76 -7.10 -17.04
CA GLN A 49 14.43 -7.67 -15.86
C GLN A 49 13.49 -8.56 -15.05
N LEU A 50 12.27 -8.10 -14.76
CA LEU A 50 11.25 -8.87 -14.03
C LEU A 50 10.92 -10.19 -14.76
N ASN A 51 10.72 -10.12 -16.08
CA ASN A 51 10.44 -11.30 -16.92
C ASN A 51 11.63 -12.26 -16.96
N THR A 52 12.86 -11.72 -16.99
CA THR A 52 14.08 -12.53 -16.95
C THR A 52 14.24 -13.25 -15.61
N VAL A 53 13.94 -12.57 -14.50
CA VAL A 53 13.93 -13.17 -13.16
C VAL A 53 12.92 -14.31 -13.08
N SER A 54 11.65 -14.07 -13.43
CA SER A 54 10.60 -15.10 -13.38
C SER A 54 10.92 -16.32 -14.28
N LYS A 55 11.48 -16.10 -15.48
CA LYS A 55 11.93 -17.22 -16.33
C LYS A 55 13.14 -17.95 -15.75
N GLY A 56 14.06 -17.22 -15.13
CA GLY A 56 15.26 -17.77 -14.51
C GLY A 56 14.95 -18.63 -13.29
N SER A 57 14.17 -18.09 -12.35
CA SER A 57 13.66 -18.78 -11.16
C SER A 57 12.85 -20.01 -11.55
N GLY A 58 11.88 -19.88 -12.47
CA GLY A 58 11.07 -21.00 -12.92
C GLY A 58 11.90 -22.14 -13.51
N LYS A 59 12.92 -21.81 -14.34
CA LYS A 59 13.83 -22.81 -14.92
C LYS A 59 14.72 -23.47 -13.87
N TYR A 60 15.21 -22.70 -12.90
CA TYR A 60 16.03 -23.23 -11.80
C TYR A 60 15.19 -24.16 -10.91
N MET A 61 14.03 -23.72 -10.47
CA MET A 61 13.15 -24.48 -9.59
C MET A 61 12.58 -25.73 -10.28
N SER A 62 12.36 -25.69 -11.59
CA SER A 62 12.04 -26.91 -12.37
C SER A 62 13.16 -27.96 -12.30
N LYS A 63 14.43 -27.54 -12.27
CA LYS A 63 15.56 -28.47 -12.08
C LYS A 63 15.61 -29.00 -10.64
N VAL A 64 15.37 -28.14 -9.66
CA VAL A 64 15.30 -28.53 -8.24
C VAL A 64 14.19 -29.55 -8.04
N HIS A 65 12.98 -29.27 -8.54
CA HIS A 65 11.85 -30.18 -8.50
C HIS A 65 12.17 -31.53 -9.15
N ARG A 66 12.76 -31.52 -10.35
CA ARG A 66 13.17 -32.77 -11.02
C ARG A 66 14.23 -33.56 -10.25
N ALA A 67 15.18 -32.88 -9.62
CA ALA A 67 16.18 -33.53 -8.78
C ALA A 67 15.55 -34.08 -7.50
N PHE A 68 14.60 -33.34 -6.92
CA PHE A 68 13.86 -33.72 -5.74
C PHE A 68 13.05 -34.99 -5.99
N VAL A 69 12.22 -35.02 -7.04
CA VAL A 69 11.42 -36.20 -7.43
C VAL A 69 12.32 -37.43 -7.59
N LYS A 70 13.44 -37.31 -8.32
CA LYS A 70 14.38 -38.42 -8.49
C LYS A 70 15.01 -38.90 -7.18
N ASN A 71 15.30 -38.00 -6.26
CA ASN A 71 15.85 -38.35 -4.96
C ASN A 71 14.78 -38.96 -4.06
N PHE A 72 13.54 -38.49 -4.19
CA PHE A 72 12.40 -38.99 -3.47
C PHE A 72 12.02 -40.41 -3.93
N ASP A 73 12.07 -40.70 -5.23
CA ASP A 73 11.90 -42.07 -5.75
C ASP A 73 12.89 -43.05 -5.11
N LYS A 74 14.15 -42.62 -4.91
CA LYS A 74 15.17 -43.42 -4.22
C LYS A 74 14.89 -43.57 -2.73
N PHE A 75 14.43 -42.49 -2.09
CA PHE A 75 14.04 -42.51 -0.69
C PHE A 75 12.86 -43.46 -0.46
N GLU A 76 11.81 -43.35 -1.28
CA GLU A 76 10.66 -44.24 -1.26
C GLU A 76 11.10 -45.70 -1.44
N LEU A 77 11.96 -45.98 -2.42
CA LEU A 77 12.51 -47.32 -2.62
C LEU A 77 13.25 -47.82 -1.37
N TYR A 78 14.07 -46.97 -0.74
CA TYR A 78 14.79 -47.30 0.48
C TYR A 78 13.85 -47.60 1.65
N VAL A 79 12.84 -46.76 1.86
CA VAL A 79 11.84 -46.93 2.93
C VAL A 79 11.07 -48.23 2.74
N ARG A 80 10.60 -48.50 1.52
CA ARG A 80 9.87 -49.73 1.17
C ARG A 80 10.75 -50.98 1.35
N ARG A 81 12.03 -50.89 1.01
CA ARG A 81 12.96 -52.04 1.02
C ARG A 81 13.64 -52.32 2.36
N ASN A 82 13.80 -51.32 3.22
CA ASN A 82 14.60 -51.47 4.45
C ASN A 82 13.81 -51.19 5.73
N ILE A 83 12.90 -50.21 5.73
CA ILE A 83 12.20 -49.78 6.94
C ILE A 83 10.88 -50.54 7.10
N VAL A 84 10.10 -50.64 6.02
CA VAL A 84 8.76 -51.24 6.03
C VAL A 84 8.75 -52.68 5.53
N SER A 85 9.87 -53.14 4.96
CA SER A 85 10.05 -54.53 4.56
C SER A 85 10.13 -55.44 5.78
N VAL A 86 9.32 -56.49 5.80
CA VAL A 86 9.49 -57.59 6.76
C VAL A 86 10.41 -58.63 6.10
N PRO A 87 11.49 -59.07 6.76
CA PRO A 87 12.33 -60.15 6.24
C PRO A 87 11.49 -61.41 5.96
N GLU A 88 11.73 -62.10 4.84
CA GLU A 88 10.93 -63.27 4.43
C GLU A 88 10.88 -64.37 5.50
N ALA A 89 11.97 -64.55 6.26
CA ALA A 89 12.02 -65.52 7.36
C ALA A 89 11.01 -65.24 8.50
N LEU A 90 10.58 -63.99 8.67
CA LEU A 90 9.64 -63.57 9.72
C LEU A 90 8.26 -63.20 9.15
N ALA A 91 8.05 -63.37 7.84
CA ALA A 91 6.82 -62.95 7.18
C ALA A 91 5.60 -63.71 7.75
N ASP A 92 5.73 -65.01 8.02
CA ASP A 92 4.66 -65.85 8.54
C ASP A 92 4.35 -65.51 10.02
N GLU A 93 5.37 -65.27 10.85
CA GLU A 93 5.19 -64.87 12.25
C GLU A 93 4.55 -63.48 12.37
N VAL A 94 5.02 -62.52 11.57
CA VAL A 94 4.47 -61.15 11.59
C VAL A 94 3.06 -61.10 11.02
N THR A 95 2.73 -61.93 10.02
CA THR A 95 1.35 -62.05 9.51
C THR A 95 0.45 -62.72 10.53
N GLN A 96 0.93 -63.71 11.29
CA GLN A 96 0.21 -64.28 12.43
C GLN A 96 -0.03 -63.25 13.52
N ILE A 97 0.99 -62.49 13.96
CA ILE A 97 0.83 -61.43 14.98
C ILE A 97 -0.17 -60.35 14.50
N ARG A 98 -0.12 -59.97 13.21
CA ARG A 98 -1.08 -59.01 12.64
C ARG A 98 -2.49 -59.59 12.59
N ALA A 99 -2.63 -60.87 12.24
CA ALA A 99 -3.92 -61.56 12.23
C ALA A 99 -4.48 -61.75 13.64
N GLU A 100 -3.64 -62.03 14.63
CA GLU A 100 -4.01 -62.12 16.05
C GLU A 100 -4.48 -60.78 16.59
N LYS A 101 -3.77 -59.67 16.34
CA LYS A 101 -4.23 -58.33 16.71
C LYS A 101 -5.54 -57.92 16.04
N LEU A 102 -5.76 -58.34 14.79
CA LEU A 102 -7.01 -58.12 14.07
C LEU A 102 -8.16 -58.97 14.62
N LYS A 103 -7.86 -60.13 15.23
CA LYS A 103 -8.83 -61.00 15.90
C LYS A 103 -9.12 -60.52 17.32
N GLU A 104 -8.13 -60.08 18.08
CA GLU A 104 -8.32 -59.44 19.40
C GLU A 104 -9.18 -58.17 19.31
N GLY A 105 -9.12 -57.45 18.19
CA GLY A 105 -10.02 -56.32 17.93
C GLY A 105 -11.42 -56.68 17.41
N LYS A 106 -11.74 -57.98 17.19
CA LYS A 106 -13.02 -58.42 16.56
C LYS A 106 -13.66 -59.70 17.13
N GLY A 107 -13.08 -60.37 18.14
CA GLY A 107 -13.55 -61.68 18.58
C GLY A 107 -13.56 -61.84 20.09
N ASP A 108 -14.78 -61.87 20.63
CA ASP A 108 -15.25 -62.53 21.85
C ASP A 108 -14.18 -63.17 22.76
N GLY A 109 -14.06 -62.57 23.95
CA GLY A 109 -13.38 -63.18 25.09
C GLY A 109 -14.09 -64.47 25.50
N GLN A 110 -13.44 -65.60 25.26
CA GLN A 110 -13.75 -66.87 25.90
C GLN A 110 -12.54 -67.31 26.73
N MET A 111 -12.48 -66.78 27.95
CA MET A 111 -11.63 -67.25 29.04
C MET A 111 -12.50 -67.46 30.31
N PRO A 112 -12.10 -68.35 31.24
CA PRO A 112 -12.99 -68.91 32.26
C PRO A 112 -13.60 -67.87 33.21
N ALA A 113 -14.89 -68.06 33.51
CA ALA A 113 -15.84 -67.06 34.03
C ALA A 113 -15.64 -66.54 35.48
N GLU A 114 -14.53 -66.85 36.17
CA GLU A 114 -14.41 -66.55 37.60
C GLU A 114 -13.56 -65.30 37.92
N GLU A 115 -12.69 -64.83 37.02
CA GLU A 115 -11.94 -63.55 37.18
C GLU A 115 -12.60 -62.35 36.46
N TYR A 116 -13.60 -62.58 35.60
CA TYR A 116 -14.23 -61.56 34.75
C TYR A 116 -15.09 -60.54 35.53
N THR A 117 -15.71 -60.91 36.65
CA THR A 117 -16.75 -60.08 37.29
C THR A 117 -16.24 -58.78 37.93
N ALA A 118 -14.95 -58.69 38.26
CA ALA A 118 -14.36 -57.49 38.89
C ALA A 118 -13.69 -56.54 37.90
N LEU A 119 -13.21 -57.04 36.74
CA LEU A 119 -12.56 -56.25 35.70
C LEU A 119 -13.56 -55.75 34.64
N LEU A 120 -14.61 -56.52 34.31
CA LEU A 120 -15.71 -56.09 33.44
C LEU A 120 -16.37 -54.79 33.90
N SER A 121 -16.57 -54.61 35.22
CA SER A 121 -17.22 -53.39 35.73
C SER A 121 -16.37 -52.12 35.58
N LYS A 122 -15.06 -52.23 35.37
CA LYS A 122 -14.17 -51.07 35.13
C LYS A 122 -14.04 -50.79 33.64
N GLU A 123 -13.84 -51.82 32.84
CA GLU A 123 -13.77 -51.72 31.38
C GLU A 123 -15.10 -51.22 30.80
N GLU A 124 -16.24 -51.73 31.25
CA GLU A 124 -17.57 -51.23 30.84
C GLU A 124 -17.79 -49.76 31.23
N LYS A 125 -17.23 -49.30 32.36
CA LYS A 125 -17.30 -47.88 32.77
C LYS A 125 -16.40 -47.00 31.90
N GLU A 126 -15.24 -47.51 31.51
CA GLU A 126 -14.33 -46.82 30.59
C GLU A 126 -14.94 -46.74 29.19
N GLU A 127 -15.57 -47.81 28.70
CA GLU A 127 -16.31 -47.82 27.44
C GLU A 127 -17.48 -46.82 27.47
N HIS A 128 -18.32 -46.85 28.51
CA HIS A 128 -19.39 -45.87 28.66
C HIS A 128 -18.88 -44.42 28.78
N HIS A 129 -17.72 -44.22 29.40
CA HIS A 129 -17.09 -42.90 29.47
C HIS A 129 -16.60 -42.43 28.10
N VAL A 130 -15.96 -43.30 27.33
CA VAL A 130 -15.51 -43.03 25.97
C VAL A 130 -16.70 -42.77 25.04
N ASP A 131 -17.78 -43.54 25.16
CA ASP A 131 -19.02 -43.33 24.39
C ASP A 131 -19.68 -41.99 24.74
N ALA A 132 -19.75 -41.63 26.02
CA ALA A 132 -20.25 -40.33 26.44
C ALA A 132 -19.38 -39.18 25.89
N GLN A 133 -18.06 -39.35 25.87
CA GLN A 133 -17.14 -38.38 25.26
C GLN A 133 -17.33 -38.30 23.74
N LEU A 134 -17.53 -39.44 23.06
CA LEU A 134 -17.79 -39.48 21.62
C LEU A 134 -19.09 -38.77 21.28
N ASP A 135 -20.15 -38.98 22.05
CA ASP A 135 -21.43 -38.30 21.82
C ASP A 135 -21.35 -36.80 22.12
N ALA A 136 -20.62 -36.41 23.16
CA ALA A 136 -20.34 -34.99 23.42
C ALA A 136 -19.55 -34.35 22.26
N LEU A 137 -18.54 -35.04 21.72
CA LEU A 137 -17.76 -34.57 20.58
C LEU A 137 -18.59 -34.52 19.30
N ARG A 138 -19.50 -35.47 19.07
CA ARG A 138 -20.44 -35.48 17.93
C ARG A 138 -21.40 -34.30 18.00
N LEU A 139 -21.93 -33.99 19.19
CA LEU A 139 -22.78 -32.81 19.39
C LEU A 139 -21.99 -31.52 19.13
N ARG A 140 -20.79 -31.41 19.69
CA ARG A 140 -19.90 -30.26 19.46
C ARG A 140 -19.53 -30.09 17.98
N LEU A 141 -19.29 -31.20 17.27
CA LEU A 141 -19.07 -31.17 15.83
C LEU A 141 -20.28 -30.60 15.11
N ARG A 142 -21.51 -31.08 15.40
CA ARG A 142 -22.73 -30.55 14.78
C ARG A 142 -22.92 -29.05 15.05
N GLU A 143 -22.65 -28.59 16.27
CA GLU A 143 -22.70 -27.17 16.62
C GLU A 143 -21.68 -26.36 15.81
N LEU A 144 -20.45 -26.83 15.71
CA LEU A 144 -19.40 -26.21 14.90
C LEU A 144 -19.74 -26.21 13.40
N THR A 145 -20.33 -27.29 12.89
CA THR A 145 -20.79 -27.33 11.49
C THR A 145 -21.88 -26.30 11.25
N ALA A 146 -22.84 -26.16 12.18
CA ALA A 146 -23.89 -25.16 12.08
C ALA A 146 -23.33 -23.73 12.19
N SER A 147 -22.33 -23.50 13.05
CA SER A 147 -21.66 -22.20 13.14
C SER A 147 -20.87 -21.87 11.87
N ASN A 148 -20.18 -22.85 11.29
CA ASN A 148 -19.44 -22.66 10.04
C ASN A 148 -20.37 -22.32 8.89
N GLN A 149 -21.51 -23.02 8.77
CA GLN A 149 -22.53 -22.69 7.77
C GLN A 149 -23.05 -21.27 7.94
N ARG A 150 -23.30 -20.82 9.17
CA ARG A 150 -23.72 -19.42 9.45
C ARG A 150 -22.64 -18.43 9.00
N LEU A 151 -21.39 -18.67 9.34
CA LEU A 151 -20.27 -17.83 8.93
C LEU A 151 -20.11 -17.80 7.40
N GLU A 152 -20.31 -18.91 6.71
CA GLU A 152 -20.31 -18.95 5.24
C GLU A 152 -21.42 -18.09 4.64
N PHE A 153 -22.63 -18.09 5.23
CA PHE A 153 -23.72 -17.21 4.79
C PHE A 153 -23.41 -15.73 5.07
N GLU A 154 -22.83 -15.42 6.22
CA GLU A 154 -22.40 -14.05 6.56
C GLU A 154 -21.29 -13.56 5.61
N GLN A 155 -20.32 -14.42 5.29
CA GLN A 155 -19.27 -14.12 4.33
C GLN A 155 -19.84 -13.80 2.95
N LYS A 156 -20.76 -14.64 2.44
CA LYS A 156 -21.44 -14.37 1.15
C LYS A 156 -22.20 -13.05 1.17
N ALA A 157 -22.90 -12.74 2.26
CA ALA A 157 -23.61 -11.47 2.40
C ALA A 157 -22.66 -10.25 2.44
N LEU A 158 -21.48 -10.39 3.05
CA LEU A 158 -20.44 -9.37 3.02
C LEU A 158 -19.81 -9.21 1.64
N ASP A 159 -19.58 -10.31 0.92
CA ASP A 159 -19.07 -10.28 -0.44
C ASP A 159 -20.05 -9.58 -1.40
N GLU A 160 -21.34 -9.88 -1.29
CA GLU A 160 -22.40 -9.17 -2.02
C GLU A 160 -22.41 -7.67 -1.72
N ARG A 161 -22.33 -7.28 -0.43
CA ARG A 161 -22.22 -5.86 -0.05
C ARG A 161 -20.97 -5.21 -0.61
N THR A 162 -19.84 -5.90 -0.57
CA THR A 162 -18.57 -5.39 -1.08
C THR A 162 -18.65 -5.17 -2.60
N GLN A 163 -19.27 -6.11 -3.33
CA GLN A 163 -19.55 -5.95 -4.75
C GLN A 163 -20.49 -4.77 -5.03
N HIS A 164 -21.53 -4.58 -4.21
CA HIS A 164 -22.40 -3.40 -4.32
C HIS A 164 -21.63 -2.09 -4.09
N PHE A 165 -20.76 -2.03 -3.07
CA PHE A 165 -19.91 -0.87 -2.83
C PHE A 165 -18.93 -0.62 -3.98
N GLN A 166 -18.30 -1.66 -4.51
CA GLN A 166 -17.46 -1.54 -5.71
C GLN A 166 -18.27 -1.05 -6.92
N GLY A 167 -19.50 -1.50 -7.07
CA GLY A 167 -20.44 -1.00 -8.07
C GLY A 167 -20.75 0.50 -7.90
N LEU A 168 -20.95 0.96 -6.67
CA LEU A 168 -21.13 2.39 -6.38
C LEU A 168 -19.85 3.18 -6.62
N VAL A 169 -18.69 2.68 -6.19
CA VAL A 169 -17.39 3.33 -6.41
C VAL A 169 -17.11 3.46 -7.90
N THR A 170 -17.36 2.42 -8.69
CA THR A 170 -17.20 2.49 -10.17
C THR A 170 -18.19 3.45 -10.82
N GLN A 171 -19.44 3.51 -10.33
CA GLN A 171 -20.41 4.53 -10.76
C GLN A 171 -19.99 5.94 -10.37
N VAL A 172 -19.22 6.12 -9.29
CA VAL A 172 -18.76 7.44 -8.82
C VAL A 172 -17.36 7.78 -9.34
N ALA A 173 -16.62 6.80 -9.87
CA ALA A 173 -15.24 6.95 -10.35
C ALA A 173 -15.11 8.03 -11.45
N PHE A 174 -16.17 8.32 -12.20
CA PHE A 174 -16.14 9.44 -13.15
C PHE A 174 -15.93 10.79 -12.47
N LEU A 175 -16.32 10.96 -11.19
CA LEU A 175 -16.07 12.18 -10.43
C LEU A 175 -14.60 12.39 -10.10
N ASP A 176 -13.80 11.32 -10.00
CA ASP A 176 -12.34 11.44 -9.81
C ASP A 176 -11.66 11.94 -11.10
N ASP A 177 -12.23 11.63 -12.27
CA ASP A 177 -11.75 12.08 -13.58
C ASP A 177 -12.27 13.46 -13.99
N VAL A 178 -13.31 13.99 -13.33
CA VAL A 178 -13.76 15.36 -13.61
C VAL A 178 -12.73 16.33 -13.01
N PRO A 179 -12.20 17.29 -13.80
CA PRO A 179 -11.21 18.24 -13.29
C PRO A 179 -11.76 18.96 -12.05
N GLU A 180 -10.96 19.06 -10.97
CA GLU A 180 -11.36 19.74 -9.71
C GLU A 180 -11.95 21.13 -9.95
N ARG A 181 -11.47 21.80 -11.02
CA ARG A 181 -11.99 23.07 -11.49
C ARG A 181 -13.50 23.00 -11.71
N THR A 182 -14.00 21.98 -12.40
CA THR A 182 -15.42 21.81 -12.76
C THR A 182 -16.35 21.42 -11.61
N ILE A 183 -15.87 20.72 -10.57
CA ILE A 183 -16.71 20.12 -9.52
C ILE A 183 -17.01 21.07 -8.35
N SER A 184 -16.18 22.10 -8.12
CA SER A 184 -16.36 22.96 -6.95
C SER A 184 -16.73 24.40 -7.32
N PRO A 185 -18.03 24.70 -7.51
CA PRO A 185 -18.52 26.07 -7.54
C PRO A 185 -18.00 26.88 -6.34
N TRP A 186 -17.90 26.25 -5.17
CA TRP A 186 -17.48 26.87 -3.91
C TRP A 186 -16.00 27.28 -3.90
N LYS A 187 -15.08 26.42 -4.37
CA LYS A 187 -13.65 26.77 -4.50
C LYS A 187 -13.44 27.88 -5.55
N ARG A 188 -14.14 27.82 -6.69
CA ARG A 188 -14.10 28.92 -7.68
C ARG A 188 -14.59 30.23 -7.08
N THR A 189 -15.72 30.23 -6.37
CA THR A 189 -16.21 31.44 -5.73
C THR A 189 -15.24 31.98 -4.70
N SER A 190 -14.58 31.13 -3.91
CA SER A 190 -13.58 31.61 -2.94
C SER A 190 -12.34 32.20 -3.62
N GLU A 191 -11.81 31.56 -4.66
CA GLU A 191 -10.66 32.08 -5.41
C GLU A 191 -10.98 33.41 -6.11
N HIS A 192 -12.17 33.52 -6.70
CA HIS A 192 -12.63 34.77 -7.32
C HIS A 192 -12.82 35.88 -6.29
N ILE A 193 -13.42 35.59 -5.12
CA ILE A 193 -13.58 36.56 -4.03
C ILE A 193 -12.22 37.01 -3.50
N SER A 194 -11.26 36.09 -3.31
CA SER A 194 -9.89 36.45 -2.90
C SER A 194 -9.19 37.33 -3.93
N SER A 195 -9.25 36.97 -5.22
CA SER A 195 -8.65 37.78 -6.29
C SER A 195 -9.24 39.18 -6.39
N LEU A 196 -10.55 39.30 -6.12
CA LEU A 196 -11.28 40.56 -6.16
C LEU A 196 -10.93 41.43 -4.95
N HIS A 197 -10.74 40.81 -3.77
CA HIS A 197 -10.24 41.49 -2.58
C HIS A 197 -8.82 42.03 -2.79
N ASP A 198 -7.92 41.24 -3.37
CA ASP A 198 -6.55 41.67 -3.68
C ASP A 198 -6.54 42.82 -4.69
N ALA A 199 -7.41 42.78 -5.70
CA ALA A 199 -7.57 43.87 -6.66
C ALA A 199 -8.06 45.16 -6.01
N PHE A 200 -8.97 45.09 -5.03
CA PHE A 200 -9.40 46.26 -4.27
C PHE A 200 -8.27 46.85 -3.41
N LEU A 201 -7.50 46.00 -2.73
CA LEU A 201 -6.32 46.47 -1.97
C LEU A 201 -5.30 47.17 -2.87
N GLN A 202 -5.08 46.63 -4.08
CA GLN A 202 -4.22 47.28 -5.06
C GLN A 202 -4.79 48.63 -5.53
N MET A 203 -6.10 48.71 -5.80
CA MET A 203 -6.74 49.98 -6.16
C MET A 203 -6.62 51.03 -5.06
N ASP A 204 -6.85 50.66 -3.81
CA ASP A 204 -6.71 51.57 -2.66
C ASP A 204 -5.27 52.07 -2.54
N SER A 205 -4.28 51.20 -2.75
CA SER A 205 -2.86 51.59 -2.75
C SER A 205 -2.51 52.55 -3.90
N ILE A 206 -3.06 52.32 -5.09
CA ILE A 206 -2.88 53.20 -6.26
C ILE A 206 -3.54 54.55 -6.01
N GLN A 207 -4.74 54.56 -5.43
CA GLN A 207 -5.43 55.80 -5.07
C GLN A 207 -4.62 56.61 -4.06
N ALA A 208 -4.09 55.97 -3.01
CA ALA A 208 -3.25 56.63 -2.02
C ALA A 208 -1.98 57.23 -2.66
N ALA A 209 -1.34 56.50 -3.59
CA ALA A 209 -0.18 57.00 -4.33
C ALA A 209 -0.53 58.21 -5.22
N LEU A 210 -1.64 58.15 -5.96
CA LEU A 210 -2.11 59.26 -6.79
C LEU A 210 -2.49 60.50 -5.97
N GLU A 211 -3.07 60.31 -4.78
CA GLU A 211 -3.37 61.40 -3.86
C GLU A 211 -2.09 62.06 -3.33
N GLU A 212 -1.06 61.28 -2.99
CA GLU A 212 0.22 61.81 -2.55
C GLU A 212 0.96 62.53 -3.69
N ASP A 213 0.97 62.00 -4.90
CA ASP A 213 1.52 62.66 -6.08
C ASP A 213 0.80 63.99 -6.37
N SER A 214 -0.52 64.04 -6.23
CA SER A 214 -1.30 65.27 -6.35
C SER A 214 -0.92 66.30 -5.28
N ARG A 215 -0.69 65.86 -4.03
CA ARG A 215 -0.21 66.73 -2.95
C ARG A 215 1.21 67.23 -3.22
N GLN A 216 2.10 66.37 -3.68
CA GLN A 216 3.47 66.73 -4.04
C GLN A 216 3.50 67.72 -5.21
N PHE A 217 2.69 67.50 -6.25
CA PHE A 217 2.54 68.42 -7.35
C PHE A 217 2.06 69.80 -6.87
N LYS A 218 1.04 69.86 -6.00
CA LYS A 218 0.58 71.12 -5.40
C LYS A 218 1.68 71.81 -4.59
N ARG A 219 2.43 71.08 -3.76
CA ARG A 219 3.57 71.62 -3.00
C ARG A 219 4.66 72.17 -3.92
N SER A 220 5.05 71.42 -4.96
CA SER A 220 6.07 71.85 -5.93
C SER A 220 5.64 73.12 -6.66
N LYS A 221 4.38 73.20 -7.12
CA LYS A 221 3.82 74.36 -7.81
C LYS A 221 3.80 75.60 -6.92
N VAL A 222 3.48 75.46 -5.63
CA VAL A 222 3.54 76.58 -4.67
C VAL A 222 4.99 77.04 -4.47
N ALA A 223 5.94 76.10 -4.34
CA ALA A 223 7.37 76.42 -4.22
C ALA A 223 7.90 77.16 -5.47
N THR A 224 7.55 76.73 -6.68
CA THR A 224 7.96 77.42 -7.92
C THR A 224 7.36 78.82 -8.00
N ARG A 225 6.08 78.99 -7.66
CA ARG A 225 5.44 80.32 -7.58
C ARG A 225 6.14 81.23 -6.57
N GLY A 226 6.55 80.70 -5.43
CA GLY A 226 7.36 81.41 -4.43
C GLY A 226 8.71 81.85 -5.00
N SER A 227 9.40 80.96 -5.70
CA SER A 227 10.68 81.25 -6.38
C SER A 227 10.54 82.34 -7.43
N PHE A 228 9.57 82.24 -8.35
CA PHE A 228 9.32 83.28 -9.36
C PHE A 228 8.95 84.62 -8.74
N ARG A 229 8.19 84.63 -7.63
CA ARG A 229 7.85 85.87 -6.90
C ARG A 229 9.09 86.50 -6.27
N ASN A 230 9.99 85.70 -5.71
CA ASN A 230 11.27 86.18 -5.17
C ASN A 230 12.20 86.68 -6.26
N LEU A 231 12.27 85.99 -7.40
CA LEU A 231 13.03 86.43 -8.57
C LEU A 231 12.51 87.79 -9.08
N ARG A 232 11.18 87.93 -9.22
CA ARG A 232 10.55 89.20 -9.60
C ARG A 232 10.88 90.31 -8.61
N LYS A 233 10.79 90.07 -7.30
CA LYS A 233 11.17 91.06 -6.26
C LYS A 233 12.63 91.51 -6.41
N ARG A 234 13.56 90.56 -6.58
CA ARG A 234 14.99 90.86 -6.81
C ARG A 234 15.20 91.65 -8.09
N PHE A 235 14.52 91.29 -9.17
CA PHE A 235 14.60 92.00 -10.44
C PHE A 235 14.07 93.44 -10.30
N THR A 236 12.91 93.63 -9.67
CA THR A 236 12.34 94.97 -9.44
C THR A 236 13.21 95.84 -8.55
N ALA A 237 13.82 95.26 -7.49
CA ALA A 237 14.75 95.97 -6.62
C ALA A 237 16.01 96.42 -7.38
N ARG A 238 16.58 95.52 -8.21
CA ARG A 238 17.74 95.83 -9.04
C ARG A 238 17.43 96.87 -10.11
N THR A 239 16.23 96.85 -10.69
CA THR A 239 15.79 97.89 -11.64
C THR A 239 15.49 99.23 -10.96
N SER A 240 15.06 99.24 -9.68
CA SER A 240 14.88 100.50 -8.94
C SER A 240 16.20 101.11 -8.47
N GLU A 241 17.24 100.29 -8.26
CA GLU A 241 18.62 100.78 -8.05
C GLU A 241 19.22 101.33 -9.34
N MET A 242 18.84 100.80 -10.50
CA MET A 242 19.25 101.28 -11.82
C MET A 242 18.35 102.41 -12.33
N THR A 243 18.43 103.59 -11.72
CA THR A 243 17.85 104.83 -12.29
C THR A 243 18.92 105.64 -13.01
N PHE A 244 19.17 105.33 -14.28
CA PHE A 244 20.06 106.12 -15.14
C PHE A 244 19.41 107.47 -15.45
N ARG A 245 19.99 108.54 -14.93
CA ARG A 245 19.52 109.91 -15.20
C ARG A 245 20.54 110.76 -15.92
N THR A 246 21.78 110.30 -16.07
CA THR A 246 22.85 111.03 -16.76
C THR A 246 23.61 110.13 -17.73
N THR A 247 24.25 110.73 -18.75
CA THR A 247 25.05 110.01 -19.76
C THR A 247 26.34 109.41 -19.19
N GLU A 248 26.78 109.86 -18.02
CA GLU A 248 27.96 109.35 -17.31
C GLU A 248 27.67 107.98 -16.65
N ASP A 249 26.46 107.77 -16.13
CA ASP A 249 26.04 106.49 -15.54
C ASP A 249 26.04 105.34 -16.57
N LEU A 250 25.82 105.65 -17.86
CA LEU A 250 25.86 104.67 -18.96
C LEU A 250 27.29 104.28 -19.33
N GLN A 251 28.26 105.20 -19.20
CA GLN A 251 29.67 104.89 -19.42
C GLN A 251 30.25 104.03 -18.30
N GLU A 252 29.86 104.28 -17.05
CA GLU A 252 30.22 103.41 -15.92
C GLU A 252 29.69 101.98 -16.11
N LEU A 253 28.46 101.83 -16.62
CA LEU A 253 27.87 100.51 -16.86
C LEU A 253 28.56 99.77 -18.00
N HIS A 254 28.93 100.47 -19.07
CA HIS A 254 29.73 99.90 -20.15
C HIS A 254 31.11 99.42 -19.65
N SER A 255 31.73 100.19 -18.75
CA SER A 255 33.01 99.79 -18.13
C SER A 255 32.87 98.57 -17.22
N LYS A 256 31.80 98.48 -16.42
CA LYS A 256 31.51 97.33 -15.54
C LYS A 256 31.14 96.06 -16.33
N LEU A 257 30.45 96.20 -17.47
CA LEU A 257 30.13 95.09 -18.39
C LEU A 257 31.37 94.55 -19.12
N LEU A 258 32.36 95.40 -19.39
CA LEU A 258 33.64 95.00 -19.99
C LEU A 258 34.57 94.27 -19.01
N THR A 259 34.30 94.35 -17.71
CA THR A 259 35.08 93.71 -16.64
C THR A 259 34.41 92.48 -16.01
N MET A 260 33.20 92.11 -16.46
CA MET A 260 32.53 90.83 -16.10
C MET A 260 32.80 89.77 -17.16
#